data_AF-A0A0K8RM70-F1
#
_entry.id   AF-A0A0K8RM70-F1
#
_cell.length_a   1.000
_cell.length_b   1.000
_cell.length_c   1.000
_cell.angle_alpha   90.00
_cell.angle_beta   90.00
_cell.angle_gamma   90.00
#
_symmetry.space_group_name_H-M   'P 1'
#
loop_
_entity.id
_entity.type
_entity.pdbx_description
1 polymer ?
#
loop_
_entity_poly.entity_id
_entity_poly.type
_entity_poly.pdbx_seq_one_letter_code
_entity_poly.pdbx_strand_id
1 'polypeptide(L)' 'MRALTIFIITLLLLESLYLAECQGRHKNYHSDRRPSPCSRVCDSPSDCGPPCPKCVGGWWTSYQCKE' A
#
# COMPACT_ATOMS: atom_id res chain seq x y z
N MET A 1 30.47 32.17 -19.82
CA MET A 1 29.79 30.94 -20.30
C MET A 1 29.82 29.79 -19.30
N ARG A 2 30.96 29.47 -18.66
CA ARG A 2 31.07 28.36 -17.68
C ARG A 2 30.14 28.47 -16.47
N ALA A 3 29.91 29.69 -15.96
CA ALA A 3 29.02 29.92 -14.81
C ALA A 3 27.57 29.53 -15.10
N LEU A 4 27.08 29.82 -16.30
CA LEU A 4 25.73 29.44 -16.74
C LEU A 4 25.58 27.93 -16.82
N THR A 5 26.61 27.23 -17.31
CA THR A 5 26.61 25.77 -17.40
C THR A 5 26.55 25.12 -16.01
N ILE A 6 27.34 25.64 -15.06
CA ILE A 6 27.33 25.16 -13.68
C ILE A 6 25.95 25.39 -13.04
N PHE A 7 25.35 26.57 -13.24
CA PHE A 7 24.03 26.90 -12.73
C PHE A 7 22.94 25.95 -13.25
N ILE A 8 22.97 25.65 -14.55
CA ILE A 8 22.03 24.71 -15.17
C ILE A 8 22.22 23.29 -14.60
N ILE A 9 23.47 22.82 -14.45
CA ILE A 9 23.77 21.51 -13.87
C ILE A 9 23.27 21.42 -12.42
N THR A 10 23.45 22.48 -11.62
CA THR A 10 22.96 22.51 -10.23
C THR A 10 21.43 22.46 -10.16
N LEU A 11 20.71 23.11 -11.08
CA LEU A 11 19.25 23.04 -11.14
C LEU A 11 18.76 21.63 -11.51
N LEU A 12 19.38 21.00 -12.52
CA LEU A 12 19.05 19.64 -12.93
C LEU A 12 19.29 18.61 -11.82
N LEU A 13 20.37 18.76 -11.06
CA LEU A 13 20.65 17.91 -9.90
C LEU A 13 19.62 18.12 -8.79
N LEU A 14 19.20 19.36 -8.55
CA LEU A 14 18.19 19.67 -7.54
C LEU A 14 16.81 19.08 -7.90
N GLU A 15 16.38 19.16 -9.16
CA GLU A 15 15.11 18.57 -9.61
C GLU A 15 15.12 17.04 -9.55
N SER A 16 16.24 16.40 -9.91
CA SER A 16 16.36 14.94 -9.84
C SER A 16 16.38 14.42 -8.39
N LEU A 17 17.04 15.14 -7.47
CA LEU A 17 16.96 14.87 -6.04
C LEU A 17 15.54 15.07 -5.49
N TYR A 18 14.85 16.13 -5.90
CA TYR A 18 13.48 16.41 -5.48
C TYR A 18 12.50 15.33 -5.96
N LEU A 19 12.62 14.89 -7.22
CA LEU A 19 11.83 13.78 -7.78
C LEU A 19 12.09 12.45 -7.04
N ALA A 20 13.34 12.17 -6.67
CA ALA A 20 13.70 10.97 -5.92
C ALA A 20 13.11 10.97 -4.49
N GLU A 21 13.13 12.10 -3.79
CA GLU A 21 12.47 12.23 -2.47
C GLU A 21 10.94 12.13 -2.57
N CYS A 22 10.34 12.72 -3.61
CA CYS A 22 8.89 12.64 -3.82
C CYS A 22 8.41 11.25 -4.21
N GLN A 23 9.19 10.46 -4.96
CA GLN A 23 8.89 9.04 -5.22
C GLN A 23 8.97 8.18 -3.96
N GLY A 24 9.86 8.52 -3.01
CA GLY A 24 9.94 7.84 -1.70
C GLY A 24 8.70 8.06 -0.81
N ARG A 25 8.01 9.20 -0.96
CA ARG A 25 6.80 9.54 -0.18
C ARG A 25 5.53 8.81 -0.65
N HIS A 26 5.54 8.17 -1.81
CA HIS A 26 4.42 7.32 -2.24
C HIS A 26 4.47 5.90 -1.66
N LYS A 27 5.32 5.65 -0.66
CA LYS A 27 5.42 4.39 0.06
C LYS A 27 4.50 4.32 1.29
N ASN A 28 3.30 4.90 1.21
CA ASN A 28 2.31 4.85 2.29
C ASN A 28 0.91 4.45 1.82
N TYR A 29 0.77 3.72 0.70
CA TYR A 29 -0.57 3.25 0.31
C TYR A 29 -0.99 1.91 0.95
N HIS A 30 -0.10 1.14 1.57
CA HIS A 30 -0.47 -0.15 2.20
C HIS A 30 0.15 -0.31 3.59
N SER A 31 0.05 0.74 4.40
CA SER A 31 0.23 0.65 5.86
C SER A 31 -1.00 0.03 6.51
N ASP A 32 -1.38 -1.18 6.08
CA ASP A 32 -2.29 -2.09 6.79
C ASP A 32 -2.08 -3.52 6.26
N ARG A 33 -0.81 -3.96 6.24
CA ARG A 33 -0.44 -5.37 6.00
C ARG A 33 -0.90 -6.33 7.10
N ARG A 34 -1.59 -5.83 8.13
CA ARG A 34 -2.35 -6.71 9.00
C ARG A 34 -3.65 -6.98 8.23
N PRO A 35 -3.89 -8.22 7.73
CA PRO A 35 -5.17 -8.52 7.09
C PRO A 35 -6.25 -7.99 8.02
N SER A 36 -7.14 -7.17 7.48
CA SER A 36 -8.32 -6.74 8.22
C SER A 36 -8.92 -7.97 8.90
N PRO A 37 -9.58 -7.85 10.07
CA PRO A 37 -10.27 -9.00 10.68
C PRO A 37 -11.17 -9.75 9.66
N CYS A 38 -11.56 -9.06 8.59
CA CYS A 38 -12.28 -9.47 7.38
C CYS A 38 -11.41 -10.11 6.27
N SER A 39 -10.27 -10.70 6.60
CA SER A 39 -9.52 -11.52 5.64
C SER A 39 -8.91 -12.76 6.30
N ARG A 40 -9.38 -13.07 7.52
CA ARG A 40 -9.02 -14.28 8.25
C ARG A 40 -9.72 -15.47 7.61
N VAL A 41 -9.02 -16.59 7.48
CA VAL A 41 -9.64 -17.86 7.08
C VAL A 41 -10.63 -18.29 8.17
N CYS A 42 -11.80 -18.77 7.76
CA CYS A 42 -12.86 -19.23 8.64
C CYS A 42 -13.48 -20.50 8.07
N ASP A 43 -14.00 -21.36 8.95
CA ASP A 43 -14.80 -22.53 8.57
C ASP A 43 -16.28 -22.29 8.87
N SER A 44 -16.58 -21.41 9.83
CA SER A 44 -17.91 -21.05 10.29
C SER A 44 -18.05 -19.53 10.50
N PRO A 45 -19.27 -18.96 10.43
CA PRO A 45 -19.50 -17.55 10.73
C PRO A 45 -19.20 -17.19 12.19
N SER A 46 -19.19 -18.17 13.10
CA SER A 46 -18.78 -17.99 14.51
C SER A 46 -17.28 -17.75 14.70
N ASP A 47 -16.45 -18.11 13.72
CA ASP A 47 -15.00 -17.80 13.73
C ASP A 47 -14.74 -16.32 13.40
N CYS A 48 -15.77 -15.63 12.90
CA CYS A 48 -15.77 -14.27 12.45
C CYS A 48 -16.50 -13.36 13.45
N GLY A 49 -15.95 -12.18 13.71
CA GLY A 49 -16.50 -11.22 14.67
C GLY A 49 -16.71 -9.84 14.03
N PRO A 50 -17.48 -8.94 14.68
CA PRO A 50 -17.66 -7.57 14.18
C PRO A 50 -16.29 -6.89 13.99
N PRO A 51 -16.02 -6.21 12.86
CA PRO A 51 -16.98 -5.73 11.84
C PRO A 51 -17.41 -6.74 10.76
N CYS A 52 -16.84 -7.94 10.73
CA CYS A 52 -16.99 -8.88 9.62
C CYS A 52 -17.51 -10.23 10.11
N PRO A 53 -18.84 -10.38 10.26
CA PRO A 53 -19.45 -11.57 10.85
C PRO A 53 -19.68 -12.71 9.84
N LYS A 54 -19.47 -12.48 8.55
CA LYS A 54 -19.79 -13.48 7.52
C LYS A 54 -18.56 -14.29 7.16
N CYS A 55 -18.71 -15.60 7.05
CA CYS A 55 -17.69 -16.46 6.46
C CYS A 55 -18.06 -16.73 5.00
N VAL A 56 -17.32 -16.12 4.05
CA VAL A 56 -17.65 -16.16 2.63
C VAL A 56 -16.51 -16.80 1.85
N GLY A 57 -16.84 -17.83 1.09
CA GLY A 57 -15.94 -18.57 0.21
C GLY A 57 -16.73 -19.27 -0.88
N GLY A 58 -16.09 -20.22 -1.56
CA GLY A 58 -16.71 -20.95 -2.65
C GLY A 58 -15.90 -22.17 -3.02
N TRP A 59 -16.38 -22.94 -4.00
CA TRP A 59 -15.74 -24.20 -4.36
C TRP A 59 -14.29 -24.06 -4.84
N TRP A 60 -13.92 -22.86 -5.32
CA TRP A 60 -12.61 -22.53 -5.87
C TRP A 60 -11.82 -21.52 -5.03
N THR A 61 -12.35 -21.05 -3.90
CA THR A 61 -11.73 -20.00 -3.08
C THR A 61 -11.86 -20.32 -1.59
N SER A 62 -10.76 -20.19 -0.84
CA SER A 62 -10.77 -20.36 0.62
C SER A 62 -11.82 -19.45 1.27
N TYR A 63 -12.52 -20.00 2.26
CA TYR A 63 -13.47 -19.25 3.05
C TYR A 63 -12.76 -18.24 3.94
N GLN A 64 -13.19 -16.99 3.87
CA GLN A 64 -12.62 -15.88 4.62
C GLN A 64 -13.72 -15.03 5.26
N CYS A 65 -13.42 -14.45 6.42
CA CYS A 65 -14.33 -13.51 7.06
C CYS A 65 -14.54 -12.31 6.12
N LYS A 66 -15.77 -11.82 5.98
CA LYS A 66 -16.15 -10.63 5.22
C LYS A 66 -17.24 -9.87 5.97
N GLU A 67 -17.46 -8.62 5.57
CA GLU A 67 -18.55 -7.76 6.05
C GLU A 67 -19.94 -8.37 5.79
#